data_AF-A0A554L3V8-F1
#
_entry.id   AF-A0A554L3V8-F1
#
_cell.length_a   1.000
_cell.length_b   1.000
_cell.length_c   1.000
_cell.angle_alpha   90.00
_cell.angle_beta   90.00
_cell.angle_gamma   90.00
#
_symmetry.space_group_name_H-M   'P 1'
#
loop_
_entity.id
_entity.type
_entity.pdbx_description
1 polymer ?
#
loop_
_entity_poly.entity_id
_entity_poly.type
_entity_poly.pdbx_seq_one_letter_code
_entity_poly.pdbx_strand_id
1 'polypeptide(L)'
;MKNFINKFKIPTLLGLGIIIIGIGAGVFLTLKEQSFISKASPDSTPQNITLSNISDDSINISWQTSAPTVSFISFGQSNPDEQTILDERDTGSPKPHTMHYVTIKNLLPKTTYQYKIITSKISTETLKFTTAAPLFAQTGFQPIIGSVLDNNTPVDEAIVYLSIADATTESALAKNSGNFLIPISQLRKADLSDSFPLTDAAIAKLTIISGKGQASALFKLEDAKEGLPPISLGADLDLTTSNYDTSKYDLNGDGKINAADNAIILQNFGPNLKDKRADLNKDGVVDQEDLDLMAKQINQ
;
A
#
# COMPACT_ATOMS: atom_id res chain seq x y z
N MET A 1 -4.43 -31.49 -77.19
CA MET A 1 -3.32 -30.61 -76.77
C MET A 1 -2.45 -31.33 -75.73
N LYS A 2 -1.63 -32.29 -76.17
CA LYS A 2 -0.52 -32.86 -75.40
C LYS A 2 0.69 -32.62 -76.27
N ASN A 3 1.66 -31.81 -75.81
CA ASN A 3 3.06 -31.69 -76.29
C ASN A 3 3.69 -30.29 -76.06
N PHE A 4 3.20 -29.46 -75.14
CA PHE A 4 3.88 -28.17 -74.84
C PHE A 4 4.85 -28.21 -73.64
N ILE A 5 4.75 -29.20 -72.75
CA ILE A 5 5.55 -29.22 -71.50
C ILE A 5 6.86 -30.00 -71.66
N ASN A 6 7.01 -30.84 -72.68
CA ASN A 6 8.12 -31.79 -72.77
C ASN A 6 9.41 -31.27 -73.46
N LYS A 7 9.55 -29.94 -73.64
CA LYS A 7 10.75 -29.31 -74.23
C LYS A 7 11.34 -28.16 -73.43
N PHE A 8 10.75 -27.74 -72.31
CA PHE A 8 11.32 -26.69 -71.47
C PHE A 8 12.32 -27.30 -70.47
N LYS A 9 13.56 -27.52 -70.92
CA LYS A 9 14.67 -27.85 -70.02
C LYS A 9 15.22 -26.55 -69.45
N ILE A 10 15.01 -26.29 -68.17
CA ILE A 10 15.69 -25.20 -67.47
C ILE A 10 17.17 -25.57 -67.43
N PRO A 11 18.09 -24.77 -67.99
CA PRO A 11 19.52 -25.04 -67.88
C PRO A 11 19.89 -25.13 -66.40
N THR A 12 20.65 -26.16 -66.02
CA THR A 12 20.95 -26.46 -64.60
C THR A 12 21.53 -25.26 -63.85
N LEU A 13 22.33 -24.43 -64.53
CA LEU A 13 22.88 -23.19 -63.98
C LEU A 13 21.80 -22.12 -63.67
N LEU A 14 20.75 -22.05 -64.49
CA LEU A 14 19.64 -21.12 -64.33
C LEU A 14 18.73 -21.56 -63.17
N GLY A 15 18.49 -22.86 -63.04
CA GLY A 15 17.78 -23.44 -61.89
C GLY A 15 18.56 -23.23 -60.58
N LEU A 16 19.88 -23.45 -60.60
CA LEU A 16 20.73 -23.24 -59.43
C LEU A 16 20.79 -21.76 -59.00
N GLY A 17 20.83 -20.83 -59.97
CA GLY A 17 20.76 -19.40 -59.70
C GLY A 17 19.47 -18.98 -58.99
N ILE A 18 18.32 -19.49 -59.43
CA ILE A 18 17.02 -19.22 -58.79
C ILE A 18 17.00 -19.75 -57.35
N ILE A 19 17.56 -20.94 -57.12
CA ILE A 19 17.65 -21.52 -55.78
C ILE A 19 18.53 -20.66 -54.87
N ILE A 20 19.71 -20.23 -55.33
CA ILE A 20 20.62 -19.38 -54.55
C ILE A 20 19.98 -18.03 -54.21
N ILE A 21 19.29 -17.41 -55.18
CA ILE A 21 18.56 -16.16 -54.95
C ILE A 21 17.41 -16.36 -53.95
N GLY A 22 16.67 -17.46 -54.07
CA GLY A 22 15.58 -17.79 -53.16
C GLY A 22 16.06 -18.02 -51.73
N ILE A 23 17.16 -18.75 -51.55
CA ILE A 23 17.79 -18.97 -50.24
C ILE A 23 18.30 -17.65 -49.67
N GLY A 24 18.99 -16.84 -50.48
CA GLY A 24 19.49 -15.53 -50.05
C GLY A 24 18.38 -14.58 -49.63
N ALA A 25 17.28 -14.52 -50.39
CA ALA A 25 16.11 -13.73 -50.05
C ALA A 25 15.42 -14.27 -48.79
N GLY A 26 15.30 -15.59 -48.65
CA GLY A 26 14.75 -16.22 -47.45
C GLY A 26 15.55 -15.87 -46.20
N VAL A 27 16.87 -16.05 -46.23
CA VAL A 27 17.78 -15.70 -45.14
C VAL A 27 17.72 -14.21 -44.84
N PHE A 28 17.73 -13.34 -45.87
CA PHE A 28 17.61 -11.90 -45.68
C PHE A 28 16.29 -11.49 -45.02
N LEU A 29 15.17 -12.12 -45.37
CA LEU A 29 13.87 -11.87 -44.77
C LEU A 29 13.78 -12.42 -43.33
N THR A 30 14.42 -13.55 -43.04
CA THR A 30 14.49 -14.12 -41.68
C THR A 30 15.41 -13.33 -40.75
N LEU A 31 16.51 -12.77 -41.26
CA LEU A 31 17.44 -11.92 -40.50
C LEU A 31 16.91 -10.50 -40.28
N LYS A 32 15.88 -10.09 -41.04
CA LYS A 32 15.20 -8.83 -40.81
C LYS A 32 14.26 -9.03 -39.62
N GLU A 33 14.73 -8.68 -38.42
CA GLU A 33 13.93 -8.76 -37.20
C GLU A 33 12.56 -8.12 -37.42
N GLN A 34 11.53 -8.96 -37.50
CA GLN A 34 10.14 -8.52 -37.47
C GLN A 34 9.83 -8.22 -36.00
N SER A 35 10.19 -7.01 -35.57
CA SER A 35 9.80 -6.50 -34.26
C SER A 35 8.29 -6.23 -34.26
N PHE A 36 7.48 -7.28 -34.07
CA PHE A 36 6.08 -7.11 -33.68
C PHE A 36 6.05 -6.67 -32.21
N ILE A 37 6.38 -5.41 -31.95
CA ILE A 37 6.12 -4.81 -30.64
C ILE A 37 4.60 -4.65 -30.56
N SER A 38 3.93 -5.65 -29.97
CA SER A 38 2.56 -5.48 -29.50
C SER A 38 2.56 -4.36 -28.47
N LYS A 39 2.01 -3.21 -28.82
CA LYS A 39 1.68 -2.16 -27.86
C LYS A 39 0.37 -2.54 -27.17
N ALA A 40 0.39 -3.60 -26.35
CA ALA A 40 -0.71 -3.82 -25.43
C ALA A 40 -0.85 -2.56 -24.57
N SER A 41 -2.03 -1.94 -24.58
CA SER A 41 -2.29 -0.83 -23.68
C SER A 41 -2.08 -1.30 -22.24
N PRO A 42 -1.56 -0.46 -21.33
CA PRO A 42 -1.42 -0.83 -19.93
C PRO A 42 -2.74 -1.38 -19.37
N ASP A 43 -2.64 -2.45 -18.58
CA ASP A 43 -3.78 -3.16 -18.01
C ASP A 43 -4.47 -2.28 -16.97
N SER A 44 -5.68 -1.83 -17.29
CA SER A 44 -6.50 -0.99 -16.42
C SER A 44 -7.48 -1.82 -15.59
N THR A 45 -7.33 -3.14 -15.55
CA THR A 45 -8.20 -4.03 -14.77
C THR A 45 -8.00 -3.77 -13.28
N PRO A 46 -9.07 -3.54 -12.49
CA PRO A 46 -8.97 -3.47 -11.04
C PRO A 46 -8.43 -4.79 -10.46
N GLN A 47 -7.39 -4.68 -9.63
CA GLN A 47 -6.73 -5.79 -8.94
C GLN A 47 -6.75 -5.53 -7.43
N ASN A 48 -6.58 -6.59 -6.64
CA ASN A 48 -6.49 -6.51 -5.16
C ASN A 48 -7.66 -5.74 -4.53
N ILE A 49 -8.88 -6.00 -5.02
CA ILE A 49 -10.10 -5.36 -4.50
C ILE A 49 -10.27 -5.75 -3.03
N THR A 50 -10.21 -4.76 -2.14
CA THR A 50 -10.23 -4.96 -0.69
C THR A 50 -11.35 -4.14 -0.07
N LEU A 51 -12.15 -4.79 0.77
CA LEU A 51 -13.18 -4.17 1.59
C LEU A 51 -12.65 -4.01 3.01
N SER A 52 -12.84 -2.85 3.59
CA SER A 52 -12.31 -2.49 4.89
C SER A 52 -13.22 -1.47 5.60
N ASN A 53 -12.97 -1.25 6.89
CA ASN A 53 -13.69 -0.26 7.69
C ASN A 53 -15.21 -0.41 7.60
N ILE A 54 -15.70 -1.64 7.63
CA ILE A 54 -17.13 -1.94 7.48
C ILE A 54 -17.85 -1.50 8.76
N SER A 55 -18.60 -0.40 8.70
CA SER A 55 -19.52 0.03 9.76
C SER A 55 -20.96 -0.34 9.41
N ASP A 56 -21.89 0.12 10.24
CA ASP A 56 -23.32 0.02 9.97
C ASP A 56 -23.83 1.02 8.91
N ASP A 57 -23.08 2.08 8.65
CA ASP A 57 -23.47 3.17 7.74
C ASP A 57 -22.41 3.53 6.69
N SER A 58 -21.27 2.85 6.68
CA SER A 58 -20.17 3.14 5.78
C SER A 58 -19.29 1.91 5.49
N ILE A 59 -18.53 2.00 4.41
CA ILE A 59 -17.51 1.02 4.01
C ILE A 59 -16.41 1.70 3.21
N ASN A 60 -15.19 1.18 3.32
CA ASN A 60 -14.08 1.50 2.45
C ASN A 60 -13.87 0.38 1.42
N ILE A 61 -13.69 0.79 0.16
CA ILE A 61 -13.36 -0.12 -0.93
C ILE A 61 -12.13 0.44 -1.65
N SER A 62 -11.16 -0.42 -1.84
CA SER A 62 -9.88 -0.07 -2.45
C SER A 62 -9.44 -1.08 -3.49
N TRP A 63 -8.69 -0.62 -4.48
CA TRP A 63 -8.13 -1.48 -5.54
C TRP A 63 -6.90 -0.83 -6.17
N GLN A 64 -6.19 -1.61 -6.96
CA GLN A 64 -5.02 -1.20 -7.72
C GLN A 64 -5.26 -1.35 -9.22
N THR A 65 -4.65 -0.49 -10.02
CA THR A 65 -4.48 -0.66 -11.46
C THR A 65 -2.99 -0.63 -11.83
N SER A 66 -2.60 -1.28 -12.94
CA SER A 66 -1.18 -1.34 -13.33
C SER A 66 -0.64 -0.03 -13.91
N ALA A 67 -1.54 0.91 -14.25
CA ALA A 67 -1.21 2.22 -14.77
C ALA A 67 -2.25 3.26 -14.35
N PRO A 68 -1.89 4.56 -14.28
CA PRO A 68 -2.81 5.62 -13.88
C PRO A 68 -4.13 5.60 -14.68
N THR A 69 -5.23 5.30 -13.99
CA THR A 69 -6.53 5.03 -14.61
C THR A 69 -7.61 5.84 -13.90
N VAL A 70 -8.50 6.49 -14.67
CA VAL A 70 -9.72 7.09 -14.10
C VAL A 70 -10.65 5.95 -13.69
N SER A 71 -10.97 5.86 -12.40
CA SER A 71 -11.80 4.78 -11.85
C SER A 71 -12.67 5.28 -10.71
N PHE A 72 -13.87 4.73 -10.59
CA PHE A 72 -14.84 5.05 -9.56
C PHE A 72 -15.76 3.84 -9.29
N ILE A 73 -16.62 3.93 -8.28
CA ILE A 73 -17.59 2.87 -7.97
C ILE A 73 -19.00 3.35 -8.34
N SER A 74 -19.77 2.46 -8.98
CA SER A 74 -21.24 2.54 -8.96
C SER A 74 -21.79 1.55 -7.93
N PHE A 75 -22.79 1.95 -7.14
CA PHE A 75 -23.44 1.06 -6.18
C PHE A 75 -24.92 1.37 -5.97
N GLY A 76 -25.65 0.43 -5.38
CA GLY A 76 -27.05 0.58 -4.96
C GLY A 76 -27.61 -0.68 -4.29
N GLN A 77 -28.82 -0.61 -3.74
CA GLN A 77 -29.42 -1.76 -3.05
C GLN A 77 -30.00 -2.78 -4.05
N SER A 78 -30.79 -2.28 -5.00
CA SER A 78 -31.49 -3.13 -5.99
C SER A 78 -30.74 -3.17 -7.31
N ASN A 79 -30.13 -2.05 -7.69
CA ASN A 79 -29.36 -1.86 -8.92
C ASN A 79 -27.98 -1.25 -8.60
N PRO A 80 -26.86 -1.86 -9.01
CA PRO A 80 -25.52 -1.32 -8.77
C PRO A 80 -25.24 0.01 -9.49
N ASP A 81 -26.11 0.47 -10.38
CA ASP A 81 -25.92 1.72 -11.13
C ASP A 81 -26.76 2.90 -10.59
N GLU A 82 -27.27 2.78 -9.35
CA GLU A 82 -28.10 3.82 -8.69
C GLU A 82 -27.30 5.07 -8.30
N GLN A 83 -26.11 4.88 -7.71
CA GLN A 83 -25.27 5.96 -7.20
C GLN A 83 -23.84 5.78 -7.69
N THR A 84 -23.12 6.88 -7.82
CA THR A 84 -21.69 6.89 -8.16
C THR A 84 -20.92 7.59 -7.06
N ILE A 85 -19.77 7.02 -6.71
CA ILE A 85 -18.86 7.55 -5.71
C ILE A 85 -17.44 7.57 -6.28
N LEU A 86 -16.76 8.70 -6.12
CA LEU A 86 -15.41 8.91 -6.65
C LEU A 86 -14.37 8.52 -5.61
N ASP A 87 -13.11 8.44 -6.05
CA ASP A 87 -11.96 8.35 -5.15
C ASP A 87 -11.99 9.49 -4.13
N GLU A 88 -11.55 9.23 -2.90
CA GLU A 88 -11.59 10.20 -1.81
C GLU A 88 -10.72 11.44 -2.06
N ARG A 89 -9.75 11.35 -2.97
CA ARG A 89 -8.93 12.50 -3.42
C ARG A 89 -9.59 13.36 -4.48
N ASP A 90 -10.67 12.87 -5.10
CA ASP A 90 -11.31 13.50 -6.24
C ASP A 90 -12.46 14.42 -5.82
N THR A 91 -12.20 15.73 -5.87
CA THR A 91 -13.22 16.75 -5.67
C THR A 91 -13.90 17.11 -7.00
N GLY A 92 -15.10 16.56 -7.22
CA GLY A 92 -16.01 16.93 -8.31
C GLY A 92 -15.81 16.18 -9.64
N SER A 93 -14.58 15.84 -10.01
CA SER A 93 -14.29 15.08 -11.24
C SER A 93 -13.26 13.98 -10.98
N PRO A 94 -13.42 12.78 -11.56
CA PRO A 94 -12.50 11.67 -11.31
C PRO A 94 -11.16 11.88 -12.02
N LYS A 95 -10.06 11.51 -11.36
CA LYS A 95 -8.69 11.66 -11.86
C LYS A 95 -8.00 10.30 -11.99
N PRO A 96 -6.94 10.22 -12.81
CA PRO A 96 -6.20 8.97 -12.95
C PRO A 96 -5.34 8.71 -11.71
N HIS A 97 -5.51 7.53 -11.11
CA HIS A 97 -4.70 7.03 -10.00
C HIS A 97 -4.24 5.60 -10.27
N THR A 98 -3.21 5.14 -9.56
CA THR A 98 -2.78 3.73 -9.58
C THR A 98 -3.35 2.96 -8.40
N MET A 99 -3.40 3.61 -7.24
CA MET A 99 -4.11 3.15 -6.05
C MET A 99 -5.44 3.87 -5.99
N HIS A 100 -6.54 3.18 -5.73
CA HIS A 100 -7.86 3.78 -5.59
C HIS A 100 -8.43 3.50 -4.21
N TYR A 101 -9.04 4.52 -3.61
CA TYR A 101 -9.62 4.44 -2.28
C TYR A 101 -10.92 5.23 -2.22
N VAL A 102 -12.02 4.52 -1.97
CA VAL A 102 -13.37 5.08 -1.95
C VAL A 102 -13.99 4.84 -0.58
N THR A 103 -14.62 5.88 -0.03
CA THR A 103 -15.47 5.77 1.15
C THR A 103 -16.94 5.92 0.75
N ILE A 104 -17.75 4.89 0.95
CA ILE A 104 -19.21 4.95 0.77
C ILE A 104 -19.83 5.23 2.14
N LYS A 105 -20.68 6.26 2.26
CA LYS A 105 -21.30 6.70 3.53
C LYS A 105 -22.81 6.76 3.41
N ASN A 106 -23.48 6.99 4.54
CA ASN A 106 -24.94 7.14 4.64
C ASN A 106 -25.68 5.88 4.19
N LEU A 107 -25.11 4.71 4.45
CA LEU A 107 -25.71 3.42 4.18
C LEU A 107 -26.69 3.03 5.28
N LEU A 108 -27.60 2.11 4.96
CA LEU A 108 -28.49 1.54 5.95
C LEU A 108 -27.79 0.40 6.69
N PRO A 109 -27.99 0.25 8.02
CA PRO A 109 -27.46 -0.88 8.78
C PRO A 109 -27.98 -2.23 8.29
N LYS A 110 -27.17 -3.29 8.48
CA LYS A 110 -27.50 -4.69 8.15
C LYS A 110 -28.07 -4.88 6.73
N THR A 111 -27.56 -4.11 5.77
CA THR A 111 -28.12 -4.06 4.43
C THR A 111 -27.07 -4.48 3.41
N THR A 112 -27.46 -5.38 2.51
CA THR A 112 -26.63 -5.79 1.38
C THR A 112 -26.79 -4.79 0.24
N TYR A 113 -25.66 -4.33 -0.27
CA TYR A 113 -25.56 -3.49 -1.47
C TYR A 113 -24.85 -4.26 -2.59
N GLN A 114 -25.14 -3.85 -3.82
CA GLN A 114 -24.47 -4.29 -5.03
C GLN A 114 -23.60 -3.15 -5.54
N TYR A 115 -22.42 -3.47 -6.07
CA TYR A 115 -21.52 -2.46 -6.64
C TYR A 115 -20.72 -3.00 -7.82
N LYS A 116 -20.21 -2.09 -8.64
CA LYS A 116 -19.22 -2.36 -9.69
C LYS A 116 -18.11 -1.34 -9.59
N ILE A 117 -16.89 -1.76 -9.92
CA ILE A 117 -15.78 -0.85 -10.16
C ILE A 117 -15.79 -0.51 -11.64
N ILE A 118 -15.86 0.77 -11.95
CA ILE A 118 -15.87 1.29 -13.31
C ILE A 118 -14.52 1.97 -13.56
N THR A 119 -13.86 1.56 -14.63
CA THR A 119 -12.66 2.20 -15.16
C THR A 119 -12.99 2.83 -16.51
N SER A 120 -12.06 3.59 -17.08
CA SER A 120 -12.25 4.19 -18.42
C SER A 120 -12.47 3.18 -19.56
N LYS A 121 -12.17 1.89 -19.36
CA LYS A 121 -12.27 0.84 -20.41
C LYS A 121 -13.20 -0.30 -20.08
N ILE A 122 -13.27 -0.70 -18.81
CA ILE A 122 -14.00 -1.88 -18.37
C ILE A 122 -14.81 -1.57 -17.10
N SER A 123 -15.81 -2.40 -16.86
CA SER A 123 -16.48 -2.50 -15.57
C SER A 123 -16.32 -3.93 -15.06
N THR A 124 -16.20 -4.09 -13.75
CA THR A 124 -16.21 -5.42 -13.13
C THR A 124 -17.60 -6.06 -13.25
N GLU A 125 -17.67 -7.37 -13.00
CA GLU A 125 -18.93 -8.01 -12.64
C GLU A 125 -19.56 -7.36 -11.40
N THR A 126 -20.85 -7.59 -11.20
CA THR A 126 -21.56 -7.10 -10.00
C THR A 126 -21.06 -7.83 -8.75
N LEU A 127 -20.48 -7.07 -7.83
CA LEU A 127 -20.01 -7.51 -6.53
C LEU A 127 -21.00 -7.07 -5.44
N LYS A 128 -20.83 -7.59 -4.21
CA LYS A 128 -21.71 -7.29 -3.07
C LYS A 128 -20.93 -7.02 -1.80
N PHE A 129 -21.49 -6.19 -0.93
CA PHE A 129 -21.06 -6.04 0.45
C PHE A 129 -22.28 -5.89 1.34
N THR A 130 -22.12 -6.13 2.65
CA THR A 130 -23.18 -5.97 3.64
C THR A 130 -22.67 -5.11 4.78
N THR A 131 -23.39 -4.05 5.12
CA THR A 131 -23.10 -3.21 6.29
C THR A 131 -23.37 -3.97 7.58
N ALA A 132 -22.68 -3.59 8.64
CA ALA A 132 -22.78 -4.26 9.91
C ALA A 132 -24.02 -3.83 10.73
N ALA A 133 -24.18 -4.45 11.90
CA ALA A 133 -25.12 -3.97 12.92
C ALA A 133 -24.59 -2.68 13.60
N PRO A 134 -25.46 -1.75 14.04
CA PRO A 134 -25.00 -0.60 14.81
C PRO A 134 -24.25 -1.01 16.07
N LEU A 135 -23.14 -0.34 16.37
CA LEU A 135 -22.41 -0.51 17.63
C LEU A 135 -22.64 0.70 18.52
N PHE A 136 -22.85 0.41 19.80
CA PHE A 136 -22.97 1.43 20.85
C PHE A 136 -21.74 1.45 21.77
N ALA A 137 -20.93 0.39 21.73
CA ALA A 137 -19.69 0.29 22.48
C ALA A 137 -18.51 0.75 21.61
N GLN A 138 -17.70 1.64 22.18
CA GLN A 138 -16.40 2.02 21.63
C GLN A 138 -15.31 1.53 22.58
N THR A 139 -14.23 1.03 22.03
CA THR A 139 -13.03 0.74 22.81
C THR A 139 -12.29 2.05 23.11
N GLY A 140 -11.53 2.08 24.21
CA GLY A 140 -10.69 3.23 24.58
C GLY A 140 -9.37 3.32 23.82
N PHE A 141 -9.18 2.49 22.79
CA PHE A 141 -7.93 2.44 22.03
C PHE A 141 -7.78 3.68 21.15
N GLN A 142 -6.57 4.22 21.15
CA GLN A 142 -6.20 5.31 20.25
C GLN A 142 -6.11 4.79 18.80
N PRO A 143 -6.30 5.66 17.80
CA PRO A 143 -6.04 5.30 16.41
C PRO A 143 -4.58 4.86 16.21
N ILE A 144 -4.36 3.96 15.25
CA ILE A 144 -3.01 3.65 14.80
C ILE A 144 -2.54 4.78 13.88
N ILE A 145 -1.44 5.42 14.27
CA ILE A 145 -0.86 6.56 13.57
C ILE A 145 0.54 6.18 13.10
N GLY A 146 0.91 6.59 11.89
CA GLY A 146 2.26 6.40 11.37
C GLY A 146 2.47 7.15 10.08
N SER A 147 3.63 6.92 9.46
CA SER A 147 3.99 7.51 8.17
C SER A 147 4.60 6.48 7.23
N VAL A 148 4.38 6.68 5.92
CA VAL A 148 4.96 5.85 4.86
C VAL A 148 5.96 6.68 4.08
N LEU A 149 7.19 6.15 3.96
CA LEU A 149 8.29 6.79 3.25
C LEU A 149 8.81 5.92 2.10
N ASP A 150 9.37 6.56 1.10
CA ASP A 150 10.19 5.97 0.04
C ASP A 150 11.51 6.74 0.01
N ASN A 151 12.61 6.11 0.41
CA ASN A 151 13.93 6.76 0.51
C ASN A 151 13.87 8.11 1.27
N ASN A 152 13.29 8.11 2.47
CA ASN A 152 13.04 9.28 3.33
C ASN A 152 12.09 10.35 2.75
N THR A 153 11.43 10.09 1.62
CA THR A 153 10.43 10.98 1.03
C THR A 153 9.03 10.47 1.33
N PRO A 154 8.10 11.30 1.81
CA PRO A 154 6.72 10.87 2.03
C PRO A 154 6.02 10.31 0.78
N VAL A 155 5.17 9.31 0.99
CA VAL A 155 4.38 8.66 -0.09
C VAL A 155 2.92 9.09 -0.02
N ASP A 156 2.43 9.75 -1.07
CA ASP A 156 1.08 10.35 -1.16
C ASP A 156 0.02 9.45 -1.84
N GLU A 157 0.43 8.35 -2.47
CA GLU A 157 -0.44 7.30 -3.02
C GLU A 157 -0.14 5.94 -2.40
N ALA A 158 -0.38 5.81 -1.10
CA ALA A 158 -0.30 4.53 -0.39
C ALA A 158 -1.60 4.23 0.34
N ILE A 159 -2.04 2.97 0.27
CA ILE A 159 -3.14 2.46 1.09
C ILE A 159 -2.53 1.58 2.15
N VAL A 160 -2.90 1.87 3.40
CA VAL A 160 -2.40 1.20 4.59
C VAL A 160 -3.52 0.34 5.14
N TYR A 161 -3.29 -0.98 5.21
CA TYR A 161 -4.25 -1.96 5.74
C TYR A 161 -3.76 -2.48 7.08
N LEU A 162 -4.63 -2.47 8.09
CA LEU A 162 -4.42 -3.05 9.40
C LEU A 162 -5.21 -4.35 9.50
N SER A 163 -4.51 -5.44 9.82
CA SER A 163 -5.10 -6.74 10.11
C SER A 163 -4.76 -7.18 11.52
N ILE A 164 -5.77 -7.63 12.25
CA ILE A 164 -5.67 -8.31 13.54
C ILE A 164 -6.42 -9.65 13.39
N ALA A 165 -5.89 -10.71 13.97
CA ALA A 165 -6.51 -12.03 13.88
C ALA A 165 -7.97 -11.98 14.37
N ASP A 166 -8.87 -12.64 13.63
CA ASP A 166 -10.31 -12.72 13.89
C ASP A 166 -11.10 -11.38 13.86
N ALA A 167 -10.45 -10.28 13.45
CA ALA A 167 -11.06 -8.97 13.29
C ALA A 167 -11.30 -8.60 11.81
N THR A 168 -12.12 -7.58 11.57
CA THR A 168 -12.22 -6.94 10.26
C THR A 168 -10.91 -6.27 9.86
N THR A 169 -10.67 -6.17 8.55
CA THR A 169 -9.58 -5.34 8.02
C THR A 169 -9.97 -3.88 8.14
N GLU A 170 -9.09 -3.08 8.75
CA GLU A 170 -9.19 -1.63 8.77
C GLU A 170 -8.18 -1.05 7.79
N SER A 171 -8.42 0.17 7.34
CA SER A 171 -7.52 0.82 6.38
C SER A 171 -7.59 2.33 6.45
N ALA A 172 -6.58 2.95 5.86
CA ALA A 172 -6.54 4.37 5.59
C ALA A 172 -5.74 4.66 4.32
N LEU A 173 -6.12 5.73 3.64
CA LEU A 173 -5.31 6.33 2.60
C LEU A 173 -4.27 7.26 3.22
N ALA A 174 -2.98 7.05 2.90
CA ALA A 174 -1.92 7.96 3.28
C ALA A 174 -2.16 9.34 2.67
N LYS A 175 -1.94 10.40 3.46
CA LYS A 175 -2.08 11.79 3.01
C LYS A 175 -0.82 12.21 2.24
N ASN A 176 -0.85 13.40 1.64
CA ASN A 176 0.27 13.98 0.90
C ASN A 176 1.59 14.07 1.69
N SER A 177 1.51 14.12 3.01
CA SER A 177 2.67 14.09 3.91
C SER A 177 3.11 12.67 4.30
N GLY A 178 2.60 11.62 3.66
CA GLY A 178 2.89 10.22 3.98
C GLY A 178 2.19 9.68 5.22
N ASN A 179 1.54 10.55 5.99
CA ASN A 179 0.92 10.20 7.26
C ASN A 179 -0.41 9.48 7.05
N PHE A 180 -0.70 8.51 7.90
CA PHE A 180 -1.97 7.81 7.95
C PHE A 180 -2.51 7.74 9.39
N LEU A 181 -3.83 7.54 9.49
CA LEU A 181 -4.51 7.36 10.76
C LEU A 181 -5.62 6.31 10.55
N ILE A 182 -5.55 5.20 11.27
CA ILE A 182 -6.55 4.12 11.22
C ILE A 182 -7.28 4.07 12.57
N PRO A 183 -8.55 4.50 12.63
CA PRO A 183 -9.36 4.35 13.83
C PRO A 183 -9.64 2.87 14.13
N ILE A 184 -9.40 2.44 15.37
CA ILE A 184 -9.67 1.06 15.82
C ILE A 184 -10.66 0.99 17.00
N SER A 185 -11.25 2.14 17.36
CA SER A 185 -12.19 2.24 18.48
C SER A 185 -13.50 1.47 18.26
N GLN A 186 -13.83 1.13 17.00
CA GLN A 186 -15.02 0.38 16.60
C GLN A 186 -14.68 -0.88 15.81
N LEU A 187 -13.47 -1.42 15.98
CA LEU A 187 -13.05 -2.65 15.31
C LEU A 187 -14.07 -3.76 15.55
N ARG A 188 -14.41 -4.51 14.49
CA ARG A 188 -15.39 -5.59 14.52
C ARG A 188 -14.74 -6.95 14.42
N LYS A 189 -15.46 -7.97 14.90
CA LYS A 189 -15.13 -9.36 14.56
C LYS A 189 -15.27 -9.57 13.06
N ALA A 190 -14.52 -10.53 12.51
CA ALA A 190 -14.53 -10.83 11.08
C ALA A 190 -15.93 -11.19 10.52
N ASP A 191 -16.84 -11.68 11.37
CA ASP A 191 -18.23 -11.98 11.02
C ASP A 191 -19.20 -10.77 11.09
N LEU A 192 -18.71 -9.58 11.45
CA LEU A 192 -19.46 -8.33 11.64
C LEU A 192 -20.54 -8.37 12.74
N SER A 193 -20.57 -9.43 13.55
CA SER A 193 -21.64 -9.68 14.51
C SER A 193 -21.64 -8.70 15.69
N ASP A 194 -20.44 -8.26 16.10
CA ASP A 194 -20.21 -7.44 17.29
C ASP A 194 -18.83 -6.75 17.21
N SER A 195 -18.56 -5.89 18.19
CA SER A 195 -17.25 -5.34 18.48
C SER A 195 -16.21 -6.43 18.76
N PHE A 196 -14.98 -6.19 18.32
CA PHE A 196 -13.84 -7.04 18.61
C PHE A 196 -13.22 -6.64 19.96
N PRO A 197 -13.01 -7.60 20.89
CA PRO A 197 -12.46 -7.30 22.21
C PRO A 197 -10.94 -7.09 22.13
N LEU A 198 -10.54 -5.87 21.76
CA LEU A 198 -9.13 -5.47 21.68
C LEU A 198 -8.42 -5.57 23.04
N THR A 199 -7.15 -5.99 23.01
CA THR A 199 -6.24 -6.00 24.16
C THR A 199 -4.92 -5.36 23.77
N ASP A 200 -4.21 -4.78 24.74
CA ASP A 200 -2.90 -4.15 24.54
C ASP A 200 -1.85 -5.11 23.95
N ALA A 201 -1.92 -6.39 24.31
CA ALA A 201 -1.03 -7.44 23.82
C ALA A 201 -1.42 -7.99 22.43
N ALA A 202 -2.53 -7.53 21.83
CA ALA A 202 -2.96 -8.01 20.52
C ALA A 202 -1.90 -7.66 19.47
N ILE A 203 -1.54 -8.65 18.66
CA ILE A 203 -0.60 -8.47 17.55
C ILE A 203 -1.38 -7.99 16.33
N ALA A 204 -0.93 -6.86 15.79
CA ALA A 204 -1.45 -6.28 14.57
C ALA A 204 -0.38 -6.29 13.49
N LYS A 205 -0.83 -6.44 12.23
CA LYS A 205 0.00 -6.31 11.04
C LYS A 205 -0.51 -5.16 10.19
N LEU A 206 0.38 -4.25 9.84
CA LEU A 206 0.18 -3.31 8.75
C LEU A 206 0.72 -3.90 7.44
N THR A 207 -0.06 -3.75 6.37
CA THR A 207 0.37 -3.98 4.99
C THR A 207 0.15 -2.69 4.22
N ILE A 208 1.20 -2.18 3.60
CA ILE A 208 1.18 -0.92 2.86
C ILE A 208 1.38 -1.24 1.39
N ILE A 209 0.49 -0.72 0.54
CA ILE A 209 0.57 -0.89 -0.91
C ILE A 209 0.55 0.48 -1.57
N SER A 210 1.52 0.70 -2.46
CA SER A 210 1.66 1.90 -3.27
C SER A 210 2.07 1.53 -4.70
N GLY A 211 1.86 2.45 -5.66
CA GLY A 211 2.42 2.33 -7.01
C GLY A 211 3.96 2.26 -7.05
N LYS A 212 4.65 2.64 -5.95
CA LYS A 212 6.11 2.58 -5.83
C LYS A 212 6.65 1.32 -5.15
N GLY A 213 5.79 0.51 -4.54
CA GLY A 213 6.22 -0.67 -3.79
C GLY A 213 5.27 -1.04 -2.66
N GLN A 214 5.69 -2.01 -1.86
CA GLN A 214 4.93 -2.50 -0.70
C GLN A 214 5.83 -2.52 0.54
N ALA A 215 5.23 -2.49 1.71
CA ALA A 215 5.91 -2.71 2.99
C ALA A 215 4.98 -3.40 3.98
N SER A 216 5.54 -3.97 5.04
CA SER A 216 4.76 -4.48 6.15
C SER A 216 5.39 -4.16 7.50
N ALA A 217 4.55 -4.08 8.54
CA ALA A 217 4.99 -3.92 9.91
C ALA A 217 4.15 -4.79 10.85
N LEU A 218 4.79 -5.56 11.73
CA LEU A 218 4.15 -6.37 12.77
C LEU A 218 4.46 -5.76 14.14
N PHE A 219 3.45 -5.53 14.99
CA PHE A 219 3.62 -4.87 16.30
C PHE A 219 2.52 -5.29 17.26
N LYS A 220 2.72 -5.03 18.56
CA LYS A 220 1.62 -5.11 19.54
C LYS A 220 0.91 -3.76 19.63
N LEU A 221 -0.39 -3.78 19.91
CA LEU A 221 -1.16 -2.53 20.02
C LEU A 221 -0.65 -1.57 21.10
N GLU A 222 -0.07 -2.09 22.19
CA GLU A 222 0.56 -1.26 23.22
C GLU A 222 1.71 -0.40 22.68
N ASP A 223 2.48 -0.92 21.73
CA ASP A 223 3.64 -0.25 21.15
C ASP A 223 3.24 0.89 20.19
N ALA A 224 2.00 0.88 19.69
CA ALA A 224 1.50 1.87 18.74
C ALA A 224 0.83 3.09 19.41
N LYS A 225 0.77 3.14 20.74
CA LYS A 225 0.05 4.19 21.49
C LYS A 225 0.63 5.60 21.28
N GLU A 226 1.94 5.70 21.13
CA GLU A 226 2.65 6.96 20.87
C GLU A 226 2.85 7.22 19.36
N GLY A 227 2.33 6.33 18.50
CA GLY A 227 2.58 6.31 17.07
C GLY A 227 3.60 5.25 16.67
N LEU A 228 3.55 4.85 15.40
CA LEU A 228 4.50 3.92 14.82
C LEU A 228 5.68 4.68 14.16
N PRO A 229 6.88 4.08 14.17
CA PRO A 229 8.00 4.63 13.43
C PRO A 229 7.70 4.71 11.94
N PRO A 230 8.38 5.61 11.19
CA PRO A 230 8.20 5.71 9.75
C PRO A 230 8.48 4.37 9.05
N ILE A 231 7.53 3.90 8.25
CA ILE A 231 7.63 2.64 7.53
C ILE A 231 8.09 2.92 6.10
N SER A 232 9.28 2.43 5.76
CA SER A 232 9.83 2.59 4.41
C SER A 232 9.29 1.52 3.46
N LEU A 233 8.89 1.91 2.24
CA LEU A 233 8.58 0.98 1.17
C LEU A 233 9.76 0.02 0.92
N GLY A 234 9.46 -1.25 0.72
CA GLY A 234 10.44 -2.33 0.57
C GLY A 234 10.90 -2.97 1.89
N ALA A 235 10.44 -2.48 3.05
CA ALA A 235 10.77 -3.05 4.35
C ALA A 235 9.67 -3.98 4.88
N ASP A 236 10.10 -5.05 5.55
CA ASP A 236 9.27 -5.89 6.41
C ASP A 236 9.78 -5.74 7.85
N LEU A 237 9.06 -4.96 8.65
CA LEU A 237 9.44 -4.60 10.01
C LEU A 237 8.74 -5.49 11.03
N ASP A 238 9.48 -6.10 11.94
CA ASP A 238 8.92 -6.83 13.07
C ASP A 238 9.28 -6.14 14.40
N LEU A 239 8.33 -5.40 14.94
CA LEU A 239 8.41 -4.71 16.23
C LEU A 239 8.03 -5.62 17.40
N THR A 240 7.49 -6.83 17.15
CA THR A 240 7.10 -7.76 18.24
C THR A 240 8.29 -8.47 18.85
N THR A 241 9.36 -8.65 18.06
CA THR A 241 10.62 -9.28 18.48
C THR A 241 11.68 -8.26 18.87
N SER A 242 11.36 -6.98 18.68
CA SER A 242 12.23 -5.86 19.01
C SER A 242 12.27 -5.66 20.53
N ASN A 243 13.25 -6.30 21.18
CA ASN A 243 13.92 -5.67 22.32
C ASN A 243 14.70 -4.43 21.82
N TYR A 244 14.00 -3.47 21.23
CA TYR A 244 14.54 -2.11 21.11
C TYR A 244 14.58 -1.60 22.53
N ASP A 245 15.73 -1.79 23.18
CA ASP A 245 15.99 -1.28 24.51
C ASP A 245 16.08 0.26 24.42
N THR A 246 14.91 0.88 24.36
CA THR A 246 14.70 2.31 24.38
C THR A 246 14.96 2.90 25.76
N SER A 247 15.11 2.06 26.79
CA SER A 247 15.41 2.51 28.15
C SER A 247 16.73 3.28 28.24
N LYS A 248 17.67 3.04 27.32
CA LYS A 248 18.91 3.82 27.25
C LYS A 248 18.70 5.25 26.73
N TYR A 249 17.58 5.53 26.08
CA TYR A 249 17.21 6.85 25.54
C TYR A 249 16.17 7.57 26.42
N ASP A 250 15.50 6.88 27.33
CA ASP A 250 14.72 7.48 28.42
C ASP A 250 15.67 7.84 29.58
N LEU A 251 16.32 8.99 29.46
CA LEU A 251 17.36 9.41 30.40
C LEU A 251 16.78 9.87 31.74
N ASN A 252 15.51 10.32 31.73
CA ASN A 252 14.82 10.81 32.92
C ASN A 252 14.00 9.72 33.65
N GLY A 253 13.76 8.57 33.02
CA GLY A 253 13.06 7.40 33.56
C GLY A 253 11.53 7.54 33.61
N ASP A 254 10.93 8.41 32.80
CA ASP A 254 9.49 8.67 32.76
C ASP A 254 8.70 7.74 31.81
N GLY A 255 9.41 6.85 31.12
CA GLY A 255 8.87 5.91 30.15
C GLY A 255 8.65 6.51 28.77
N LYS A 256 9.10 7.74 28.50
CA LYS A 256 8.98 8.43 27.21
C LYS A 256 10.36 8.90 26.76
N ILE A 257 10.54 9.00 25.44
CA ILE A 257 11.73 9.62 24.84
C ILE A 257 11.29 10.91 24.19
N ASN A 258 11.64 12.05 24.79
CA ASN A 258 11.15 13.35 24.33
C ASN A 258 12.17 14.49 24.55
N ALA A 259 11.71 15.73 24.42
CA ALA A 259 12.54 16.91 24.61
C ALA A 259 13.20 16.99 25.99
N ALA A 260 12.62 16.36 27.02
CA ALA A 260 13.19 16.27 28.36
C ALA A 260 14.48 15.43 28.38
N ASP A 261 14.52 14.30 27.66
CA ASP A 261 15.72 13.47 27.54
C ASP A 261 16.80 14.18 26.73
N ASN A 262 16.39 14.84 25.63
CA ASN A 262 17.27 15.71 24.86
C ASN A 262 17.91 16.82 25.72
N ALA A 263 17.17 17.38 26.67
CA ALA A 263 17.69 18.39 27.60
C ALA A 263 18.77 17.81 28.53
N ILE A 264 18.69 16.52 28.90
CA ILE A 264 19.71 15.85 29.70
C ILE A 264 21.01 15.71 28.90
N ILE A 265 20.94 15.38 27.61
CA ILE A 265 22.14 15.37 26.75
C ILE A 265 22.77 16.77 26.71
N LEU A 266 21.98 17.80 26.39
CA LEU A 266 22.44 19.19 26.31
C LEU A 266 23.10 19.69 27.60
N GLN A 267 22.63 19.27 28.77
CA GLN A 267 23.24 19.64 30.06
C GLN A 267 24.60 18.99 30.31
N ASN A 268 24.87 17.87 29.64
CA ASN A 268 26.09 17.07 29.81
C ASN A 268 27.12 17.29 28.69
N PHE A 269 26.84 18.16 27.71
CA PHE A 269 27.72 18.44 26.58
C PHE A 269 29.17 18.74 26.99
N GLY A 270 30.08 18.07 26.30
CA GLY A 270 31.52 18.23 26.43
C GLY A 270 32.24 16.97 26.90
N PRO A 271 33.57 17.04 27.04
CA PRO A 271 34.43 15.88 27.31
C PRO A 271 34.40 15.40 28.76
N ASN A 272 33.71 16.12 29.65
CA ASN A 272 33.61 15.78 31.07
C ASN A 272 32.24 15.14 31.34
N LEU A 273 32.21 13.81 31.26
CA LEU A 273 31.05 12.98 31.59
C LEU A 273 30.58 13.20 33.04
N LYS A 274 29.54 14.02 33.23
CA LYS A 274 28.88 14.17 34.54
C LYS A 274 27.83 13.07 34.72
N ASP A 275 27.01 12.84 33.71
CA ASP A 275 26.09 11.71 33.61
C ASP A 275 26.50 10.78 32.47
N LYS A 276 26.90 9.55 32.80
CA LYS A 276 27.31 8.54 31.82
C LYS A 276 26.17 8.08 30.91
N ARG A 277 24.92 8.34 31.29
CA ARG A 277 23.76 7.96 30.49
C ARG A 277 23.57 8.90 29.30
N ALA A 278 24.10 10.12 29.37
CA ALA A 278 24.02 11.09 28.27
C ALA A 278 24.97 10.79 27.10
N ASP A 279 25.99 9.95 27.33
CA ASP A 279 26.91 9.42 26.32
C ASP A 279 26.32 8.13 25.73
N LEU A 280 25.53 8.30 24.67
CA LEU A 280 24.73 7.27 24.04
C LEU A 280 25.58 6.38 23.11
N ASN A 281 26.62 6.94 22.49
CA ASN A 281 27.55 6.21 21.62
C ASN A 281 28.71 5.54 22.41
N LYS A 282 28.89 5.90 23.69
CA LYS A 282 29.91 5.39 24.63
C LYS A 282 31.34 5.70 24.20
N ASP A 283 31.56 6.83 23.54
CA ASP A 283 32.88 7.25 23.07
C ASP A 283 33.69 8.03 24.13
N GLY A 284 33.05 8.38 25.25
CA GLY A 284 33.69 9.11 26.34
C GLY A 284 33.40 10.62 26.35
N VAL A 285 32.65 11.14 25.37
CA VAL A 285 32.31 12.55 25.18
C VAL A 285 30.80 12.64 24.94
N VAL A 286 30.16 13.69 25.47
CA VAL A 286 28.77 13.99 25.10
C VAL A 286 28.78 15.10 24.06
N ASP A 287 28.35 14.80 22.83
CA ASP A 287 28.39 15.76 21.73
C ASP A 287 27.20 15.66 20.76
N GLN A 288 27.39 16.20 19.55
CA GLN A 288 26.34 16.25 18.53
C GLN A 288 25.94 14.84 18.06
N GLU A 289 26.84 13.86 18.11
CA GLU A 289 26.52 12.49 17.72
C GLU A 289 25.49 11.87 18.67
N ASP A 290 25.55 12.17 19.97
CA ASP A 290 24.53 11.74 20.95
C ASP A 290 23.19 12.42 20.70
N LEU A 291 23.18 13.72 20.38
CA LEU A 291 21.95 14.42 20.00
C LEU A 291 21.33 13.83 18.74
N ASP A 292 22.15 13.46 17.75
CA ASP A 292 21.66 12.87 16.51
C ASP A 292 21.10 11.47 16.76
N LEU A 293 21.71 10.70 17.66
CA LEU A 293 21.18 9.42 18.12
C LEU A 293 19.84 9.59 18.84
N MET A 294 19.72 10.56 19.74
CA MET A 294 18.47 10.85 20.44
C MET A 294 17.39 11.38 19.50
N ALA A 295 17.74 12.26 18.57
CA ALA A 295 16.83 12.80 17.56
C ALA A 295 16.29 11.70 16.64
N LYS A 296 17.08 10.67 16.34
CA LYS A 296 16.58 9.50 15.61
C LYS A 296 15.53 8.74 16.41
N GLN A 297 15.56 8.77 17.74
CA GLN A 297 14.59 8.07 18.59
C GLN A 297 13.35 8.91 18.89
N ILE A 298 13.48 10.23 19.01
CA ILE A 298 12.33 11.14 19.18
C ILE A 298 11.45 11.18 17.92
N ASN A 299 12.04 10.90 16.74
CA ASN A 299 11.34 10.86 15.45
C ASN A 299 11.00 9.44 14.97
N GLN A 300 11.18 8.42 15.81
CA GLN A 300 10.74 7.03 15.61
C GLN A 300 9.50 6.78 16.47
#